data_AF-Q8N443-F1
#
_entry.id   AF-Q8N443-F1
#
_cell.length_a   1.000
_cell.length_b   1.000
_cell.length_c   1.000
_cell.angle_alpha   90.00
_cell.angle_beta   90.00
_cell.angle_gamma   90.00
#
_symmetry.space_group_name_H-M   'P 1'
#
loop_
_entity.id
_entity.type
_entity.pdbx_description
1 polymer ?
#
loop_
_entity_poly.entity_id
_entity_poly.type
_entity_poly.pdbx_seq_one_letter_code
_entity_poly.pdbx_strand_id
1 'polypeptide(L)'
;MYNIKQSTDTKEAAAIEARRNREKERQNRFFNVRNRVMGVDVQALNNQVGDRKRREAAERSKEAAYGTSQVQYDVVVQMLEKEEADRTRQLAKKVQEFREQKQQLKNGREFSLWDPGQVWKGLPTYLSYSNTYPGPASLQYFSGEDLDRDTRLRMQQGQFRYNLERQQQEQQQAKVDENYTDALSNQLRLAMDAQATHLARLEESCRAAMMCAMANANKAQAAVQAGRQRCERQREQKANLAEIQHQSTSDLLTENPQVAQHPMAPYRVLPYCWKGMTPEQQAAIRKEQEVQRSKKQAHRQAEKTLDTEWKSQTMSSAQAVLELEEQERELCAVFQRGLGSFNQQLANEQKAQQDYLNSVIYTNQPTAQYHQQFNTSSR
;
A
#
# COMPACT_ATOMS: atom_id res chain seq x y z
N MET A 1 -13.05 8.04 71.29
CA MET A 1 -11.84 7.87 70.46
C MET A 1 -12.08 8.53 69.11
N TYR A 2 -11.14 9.36 68.67
CA TYR A 2 -11.32 10.38 67.63
C TYR A 2 -11.57 9.79 66.23
N ASN A 3 -12.68 10.17 65.60
CA ASN A 3 -13.00 9.89 64.19
C ASN A 3 -12.13 10.78 63.29
N ILE A 4 -10.88 10.37 63.05
CA ILE A 4 -10.01 11.01 62.05
C ILE A 4 -10.52 10.55 60.70
N LYS A 5 -11.43 11.36 60.12
CA LYS A 5 -11.76 11.30 58.69
C LYS A 5 -10.46 11.58 57.94
N GLN A 6 -9.73 10.51 57.61
CA GLN A 6 -8.59 10.59 56.70
C GLN A 6 -9.13 11.15 55.40
N SER A 7 -8.86 12.44 55.18
CA SER A 7 -8.95 13.06 53.87
C SER A 7 -8.09 12.19 52.96
N THR A 8 -8.75 11.34 52.17
CA THR A 8 -8.08 10.52 51.16
C THR A 8 -7.28 11.47 50.29
N ASP A 9 -5.96 11.36 50.40
CA ASP A 9 -5.02 12.32 49.88
C ASP A 9 -5.25 12.43 48.37
N THR A 10 -5.59 13.62 47.89
CA THR A 10 -5.93 13.88 46.47
C THR A 10 -4.88 13.32 45.51
N LYS A 11 -3.61 13.24 45.97
CA LYS A 11 -2.50 12.61 45.26
C LYS A 11 -2.65 11.10 45.12
N GLU A 12 -3.08 10.39 46.17
CA GLU A 12 -3.29 8.94 46.10
C GLU A 12 -4.44 8.61 45.15
N ALA A 13 -5.54 9.37 45.21
CA ALA A 13 -6.65 9.23 44.28
C ALA A 13 -6.20 9.44 42.82
N ALA A 14 -5.42 10.49 42.55
CA ALA A 14 -4.86 10.77 41.22
C ALA A 14 -3.87 9.68 40.76
N ALA A 15 -3.04 9.15 41.65
CA ALA A 15 -2.10 8.06 41.33
C ALA A 15 -2.82 6.74 41.00
N ILE A 16 -3.89 6.42 41.74
CA ILE A 16 -4.75 5.27 41.48
C ILE A 16 -5.47 5.43 40.14
N GLU A 17 -5.99 6.63 39.85
CA GLU A 17 -6.66 6.93 38.58
C GLU A 17 -5.69 6.85 37.39
N ALA A 18 -4.46 7.37 37.54
CA ALA A 18 -3.40 7.25 36.54
C ALA A 18 -3.00 5.78 36.30
N ARG A 19 -2.94 4.95 37.35
CA ARG A 19 -2.73 3.49 37.21
C ARG A 19 -3.88 2.85 36.45
N ARG A 20 -5.13 3.17 36.79
CA ARG A 20 -6.32 2.65 36.09
C ARG A 20 -6.33 3.05 34.61
N ASN A 21 -5.97 4.28 34.28
CA ASN A 21 -5.91 4.75 32.89
C ASN A 21 -4.82 4.03 32.09
N ARG A 22 -3.60 3.90 32.65
CA ARG A 22 -2.54 3.08 32.03
C ARG A 22 -2.96 1.63 31.87
N GLU A 23 -3.68 1.07 32.84
CA GLU A 23 -4.13 -0.32 32.78
C GLU A 23 -5.22 -0.51 31.71
N LYS A 24 -6.13 0.45 31.54
CA LYS A 24 -7.10 0.49 30.43
C LYS A 24 -6.41 0.60 29.07
N GLU A 25 -5.42 1.47 28.93
CA GLU A 25 -4.61 1.58 27.70
C GLU A 25 -3.89 0.27 27.39
N ARG A 26 -3.34 -0.37 28.41
CA ARG A 26 -2.66 -1.66 28.31
C ARG A 26 -3.65 -2.76 27.90
N GLN A 27 -4.83 -2.82 28.52
CA GLN A 27 -5.90 -3.76 28.17
C GLN A 27 -6.36 -3.56 26.71
N ASN A 28 -6.55 -2.32 26.26
CA ASN A 28 -6.91 -2.02 24.86
C ASN A 28 -5.86 -2.53 23.87
N ARG A 29 -4.57 -2.51 24.23
CA ARG A 29 -3.48 -3.05 23.40
C ARG A 29 -3.41 -4.58 23.44
N PHE A 30 -3.55 -5.20 24.61
CA PHE A 30 -3.41 -6.66 24.75
C PHE A 30 -4.64 -7.46 24.32
N PHE A 31 -5.85 -6.98 24.64
CA PHE A 31 -7.09 -7.71 24.33
C PHE A 31 -7.58 -7.52 22.89
N ASN A 32 -7.01 -6.59 22.12
CA ASN A 32 -7.34 -6.45 20.71
C ASN A 32 -6.60 -7.51 19.87
N VAL A 33 -7.09 -8.75 19.93
CA VAL A 33 -6.53 -9.93 19.24
C VAL A 33 -6.27 -9.66 17.76
N ARG A 34 -7.17 -8.91 17.11
CA ARG A 34 -7.11 -8.61 15.67
C ARG A 34 -5.91 -7.73 15.30
N ASN A 35 -5.63 -6.69 16.09
CA ASN A 35 -4.46 -5.83 15.89
C ASN A 35 -3.15 -6.57 16.20
N ARG A 36 -3.16 -7.50 17.18
CA ARG A 36 -1.96 -8.28 17.54
C ARG A 36 -1.54 -9.27 16.44
N VAL A 37 -2.50 -9.95 15.82
CA VAL A 37 -2.22 -10.99 14.81
C VAL A 37 -1.87 -10.37 13.45
N MET A 38 -2.64 -9.36 13.00
CA MET A 38 -2.36 -8.72 11.71
C MET A 38 -1.23 -7.69 11.79
N GLY A 39 -0.92 -7.14 12.98
CA GLY A 39 0.10 -6.10 13.14
C GLY A 39 -0.28 -4.76 12.49
N VAL A 40 -1.52 -4.60 12.05
CA VAL A 40 -2.01 -3.44 11.29
C VAL A 40 -3.07 -2.71 12.10
N ASP A 41 -2.88 -1.40 12.31
CA ASP A 41 -3.87 -0.53 12.95
C ASP A 41 -5.03 -0.25 11.97
N VAL A 42 -6.06 -1.08 12.07
CA VAL A 42 -7.27 -1.00 11.24
C VAL A 42 -8.00 0.34 11.43
N GLN A 43 -7.94 0.96 12.61
CA GLN A 43 -8.60 2.25 12.85
C GLN A 43 -7.88 3.38 12.11
N ALA A 44 -6.55 3.41 12.18
CA ALA A 44 -5.75 4.39 11.43
C ALA A 44 -5.96 4.27 9.92
N LEU A 45 -6.01 3.03 9.39
CA LEU A 45 -6.29 2.81 7.97
C LEU A 45 -7.71 3.24 7.58
N ASN A 46 -8.72 2.95 8.41
CA ASN A 46 -10.08 3.40 8.17
C ASN A 46 -10.19 4.93 8.17
N ASN A 47 -9.46 5.61 9.06
CA ASN A 47 -9.39 7.07 9.09
C ASN A 47 -8.74 7.62 7.81
N GLN A 48 -7.61 7.04 7.37
CA GLN A 48 -6.95 7.44 6.11
C GLN A 48 -7.84 7.21 4.89
N VAL A 49 -8.56 6.09 4.83
CA VAL A 49 -9.53 5.80 3.77
C VAL A 49 -10.68 6.79 3.83
N GLY A 50 -11.16 7.15 5.03
CA GLY A 50 -12.18 8.18 5.24
C GLY A 50 -11.74 9.56 4.73
N ASP A 51 -10.52 9.98 5.07
CA ASP A 51 -9.96 11.26 4.62
C ASP A 51 -9.74 11.28 3.10
N ARG A 52 -9.30 10.16 2.51
CA ARG A 52 -9.18 10.01 1.07
C ARG A 52 -10.53 10.12 0.37
N LYS A 53 -11.56 9.44 0.86
CA LYS A 53 -12.92 9.54 0.32
C LYS A 53 -13.47 10.96 0.41
N ARG A 54 -13.21 11.69 1.51
CA ARG A 54 -13.60 13.10 1.65
C ARG A 54 -12.90 14.00 0.63
N ARG A 55 -11.59 13.79 0.40
CA ARG A 55 -10.85 14.52 -0.65
C ARG A 55 -11.37 14.23 -2.05
N GLU A 56 -11.54 12.96 -2.39
CA GLU A 56 -12.07 12.55 -3.70
C GLU A 56 -13.50 13.09 -3.93
N ALA A 57 -14.36 13.11 -2.89
CA ALA A 57 -15.69 13.70 -2.98
C ALA A 57 -15.64 15.23 -3.19
N ALA A 58 -14.71 15.93 -2.52
CA ALA A 58 -14.51 17.36 -2.69
C ALA A 58 -13.97 17.70 -4.10
N GLU A 59 -13.05 16.90 -4.63
CA GLU A 59 -12.54 17.03 -6.00
C GLU A 59 -13.65 16.80 -7.02
N ARG A 60 -14.42 15.72 -6.89
CA ARG A 60 -15.59 15.45 -7.77
C ARG A 60 -16.61 16.58 -7.72
N SER A 61 -16.86 17.16 -6.54
CA SER A 61 -17.78 18.31 -6.42
C SER A 61 -17.24 19.55 -7.13
N LYS A 62 -15.93 19.78 -7.11
CA LYS A 62 -15.30 20.89 -7.85
C LYS A 62 -15.38 20.65 -9.35
N GLU A 63 -15.05 19.44 -9.82
CA GLU A 63 -15.16 19.07 -11.23
C GLU A 63 -16.60 19.18 -11.74
N ALA A 64 -17.58 18.75 -10.95
CA ALA A 64 -18.99 18.93 -11.28
C ALA A 64 -19.38 20.41 -11.41
N ALA A 65 -18.88 21.28 -10.50
CA ALA A 65 -19.13 22.72 -10.57
C ALA A 65 -18.44 23.39 -11.78
N TYR A 66 -17.25 22.92 -12.16
CA TYR A 66 -16.60 23.37 -13.40
C TYR A 66 -17.36 22.89 -14.63
N GLY A 67 -17.83 21.65 -14.64
CA GLY A 67 -18.65 21.09 -15.72
C GLY A 67 -19.95 21.85 -15.92
N THR A 68 -20.66 22.23 -14.84
CA THR A 68 -21.87 23.06 -14.96
C THR A 68 -21.56 24.46 -15.47
N SER A 69 -20.46 25.07 -15.03
CA SER A 69 -20.02 26.37 -15.52
C SER A 69 -19.66 26.34 -17.01
N GLN A 70 -18.99 25.29 -17.48
CA GLN A 70 -18.67 25.12 -18.90
C GLN A 70 -19.93 25.03 -19.76
N VAL A 71 -20.92 24.23 -19.34
CA VAL A 71 -22.21 24.13 -20.06
C VAL A 71 -22.91 25.49 -20.12
N GLN A 72 -22.86 26.29 -19.06
CA GLN A 72 -23.41 27.65 -19.08
C GLN A 72 -22.69 28.56 -20.08
N TYR A 73 -21.36 28.52 -20.12
CA TYR A 73 -20.58 29.29 -21.08
C TYR A 73 -20.85 28.84 -22.53
N ASP A 74 -20.94 27.54 -22.78
CA ASP A 74 -21.25 27.00 -24.12
C ASP A 74 -22.63 27.45 -24.60
N VAL A 75 -23.64 27.49 -23.72
CA VAL A 75 -24.97 28.03 -24.05
C VAL A 75 -24.91 29.51 -24.41
N VAL A 76 -24.12 30.31 -23.68
CA VAL A 76 -23.94 31.74 -23.98
C VAL A 76 -23.24 31.94 -25.33
N VAL A 77 -22.21 31.15 -25.64
CA VAL A 77 -21.53 31.19 -26.94
C VAL A 77 -22.50 30.86 -28.07
N GLN A 78 -23.27 29.77 -27.95
CA GLN A 78 -24.27 29.40 -28.97
C GLN A 78 -25.37 30.45 -29.15
N MET A 79 -25.76 31.15 -28.08
CA MET A 79 -26.71 32.26 -28.16
C MET A 79 -26.13 33.44 -28.94
N LEU A 80 -24.89 33.84 -28.64
CA LEU A 80 -24.21 34.94 -29.32
C LEU A 80 -24.00 34.64 -30.81
N GLU A 81 -23.58 33.42 -31.15
CA GLU A 81 -23.44 32.97 -32.55
C GLU A 81 -24.77 33.04 -33.31
N LYS A 82 -25.89 32.63 -32.68
CA LYS A 82 -27.23 32.75 -33.28
C LYS A 82 -27.64 34.19 -33.50
N GLU A 83 -27.40 35.08 -32.53
CA GLU A 83 -27.70 36.51 -32.68
C GLU A 83 -26.89 37.13 -33.83
N GLU A 84 -25.61 36.79 -33.96
CA GLU A 84 -24.77 37.27 -35.06
C GLU A 84 -25.24 36.72 -36.42
N ALA A 85 -25.62 35.45 -36.48
CA ALA A 85 -26.20 34.84 -37.68
C ALA A 85 -27.53 35.49 -38.09
N ASP A 86 -28.39 35.83 -37.11
CA ASP A 86 -29.65 36.52 -37.39
C ASP A 86 -29.42 37.97 -37.84
N ARG A 87 -28.49 38.70 -37.20
CA ARG A 87 -28.12 40.07 -37.60
C ARG A 87 -27.59 40.09 -39.03
N THR A 88 -26.68 39.17 -39.37
CA THR A 88 -26.12 39.06 -40.72
C THR A 88 -27.20 38.69 -41.75
N ARG A 89 -28.12 37.77 -41.42
CA ARG A 89 -29.26 37.42 -42.28
C ARG A 89 -30.22 38.60 -42.49
N GLN A 90 -30.53 39.36 -41.44
CA GLN A 90 -31.37 40.55 -41.54
C GLN A 90 -30.73 41.64 -42.39
N LEU A 91 -29.42 41.87 -42.22
CA LEU A 91 -28.65 42.80 -43.06
C LEU A 91 -28.68 42.36 -44.52
N ALA A 92 -28.42 41.08 -44.81
CA ALA A 92 -28.48 40.54 -46.16
C ALA A 92 -29.87 40.71 -46.80
N LYS A 93 -30.94 40.47 -46.02
CA LYS A 93 -32.32 40.69 -46.47
C LYS A 93 -32.59 42.16 -46.80
N LYS A 94 -32.19 43.09 -45.93
CA LYS A 94 -32.32 44.54 -46.18
C LYS A 94 -31.55 44.99 -47.41
N VAL A 95 -30.34 44.47 -47.62
CA VAL A 95 -29.55 44.75 -48.82
C VAL A 95 -30.28 44.24 -50.06
N GLN A 96 -30.89 43.05 -50.01
CA GLN A 96 -31.65 42.50 -51.13
C GLN A 96 -32.94 43.27 -51.41
N GLU A 97 -33.73 43.60 -50.39
CA GLU A 97 -34.93 44.45 -50.52
C GLU A 97 -34.58 45.82 -51.10
N PHE A 98 -33.45 46.42 -50.68
CA PHE A 98 -32.96 47.68 -51.23
C PHE A 98 -32.60 47.55 -52.72
N ARG A 99 -31.95 46.44 -53.13
CA ARG A 99 -31.67 46.14 -54.54
C ARG A 99 -32.98 46.00 -55.33
N GLU A 100 -33.95 45.26 -54.80
CA GLU A 100 -35.24 45.03 -55.45
C GLU A 100 -36.12 46.28 -55.55
N GLN A 101 -36.04 47.24 -54.62
CA GLN A 101 -36.85 48.46 -54.68
C GLN A 101 -36.16 49.59 -55.45
N LYS A 102 -34.89 49.84 -55.14
CA LYS A 102 -34.17 51.03 -55.60
C LYS A 102 -33.28 50.77 -56.81
N GLN A 103 -32.82 49.54 -56.99
CA GLN A 103 -31.90 49.16 -58.08
C GLN A 103 -32.59 48.29 -59.16
N GLN A 104 -33.91 48.39 -59.32
CA GLN A 104 -34.57 47.80 -60.48
C GLN A 104 -34.05 48.44 -61.77
N LEU A 105 -33.78 47.61 -62.78
CA LEU A 105 -33.34 48.08 -64.09
C LEU A 105 -34.28 49.15 -64.67
N LYS A 106 -35.60 49.03 -64.43
CA LYS A 106 -36.63 49.98 -64.86
C LYS A 106 -36.47 51.39 -64.27
N ASN A 107 -35.89 51.50 -63.08
CA ASN A 107 -35.65 52.77 -62.38
C ASN A 107 -34.26 53.35 -62.70
N GLY A 108 -33.42 52.59 -63.41
CA GLY A 108 -32.11 53.04 -63.84
C GLY A 108 -32.23 54.20 -64.81
N ARG A 109 -31.33 55.18 -64.68
CA ARG A 109 -31.23 56.33 -65.58
C ARG A 109 -31.07 55.93 -67.05
N GLU A 110 -30.51 54.74 -67.26
CA GLU A 110 -30.25 54.12 -68.56
C GLU A 110 -31.44 53.33 -69.13
N PHE A 111 -32.51 53.09 -68.36
CA PHE A 111 -33.64 52.27 -68.82
C PHE A 111 -34.28 52.83 -70.09
N SER A 112 -34.30 54.16 -70.23
CA SER A 112 -34.76 54.82 -71.44
C SER A 112 -33.98 54.40 -72.68
N LEU A 113 -32.72 53.96 -72.58
CA LEU A 113 -31.96 53.47 -73.74
C LEU A 113 -32.29 52.02 -74.13
N TRP A 114 -32.89 51.24 -73.21
CA TRP A 114 -33.09 49.80 -73.34
C TRP A 114 -34.57 49.36 -73.38
N ASP A 115 -35.52 50.29 -73.31
CA ASP A 115 -36.96 49.97 -73.31
C ASP A 115 -37.38 49.35 -74.67
N PRO A 116 -37.82 48.07 -74.73
CA PRO A 116 -38.26 47.44 -75.98
C PRO A 116 -39.44 48.17 -76.64
N GLY A 117 -40.20 48.95 -75.87
CA GLY A 117 -41.31 49.77 -76.36
C GLY A 117 -40.90 51.11 -76.97
N GLN A 118 -39.61 51.49 -76.92
CA GLN A 118 -39.18 52.82 -77.37
C GLN A 118 -39.39 53.06 -78.87
N VAL A 119 -39.35 51.98 -79.66
CA VAL A 119 -39.59 52.02 -81.12
C VAL A 119 -40.98 52.60 -81.46
N TRP A 120 -41.96 52.52 -80.55
CA TRP A 120 -43.31 53.05 -80.78
C TRP A 120 -43.55 54.46 -80.24
N LYS A 121 -42.61 55.06 -79.49
CA LYS A 121 -42.80 56.39 -78.87
C LYS A 121 -42.17 57.55 -79.65
N GLY A 122 -41.33 57.28 -80.65
CA GLY A 122 -40.76 58.32 -81.51
C GLY A 122 -41.53 58.46 -82.81
N LEU A 123 -42.49 59.38 -82.89
CA LEU A 123 -43.14 59.70 -84.17
C LEU A 123 -42.13 60.46 -85.07
N PRO A 124 -41.88 60.04 -86.32
CA PRO A 124 -40.73 60.51 -87.11
C PRO A 124 -40.97 61.90 -87.72
N THR A 125 -40.02 62.80 -87.52
CA THR A 125 -39.97 64.14 -88.12
C THR A 125 -39.23 64.07 -89.46
N TYR A 126 -39.92 63.87 -90.58
CA TYR A 126 -39.35 64.12 -91.92
C TYR A 126 -40.50 64.27 -92.92
N LEU A 127 -40.70 65.46 -93.49
CA LEU A 127 -41.11 65.67 -94.89
C LEU A 127 -41.27 67.19 -95.21
N SER A 128 -40.47 67.60 -96.20
CA SER A 128 -40.75 68.64 -97.20
C SER A 128 -40.51 70.12 -96.87
N TYR A 129 -39.37 70.59 -97.38
CA TYR A 129 -38.99 71.96 -97.72
C TYR A 129 -39.98 72.59 -98.72
N SER A 130 -40.74 73.61 -98.33
CA SER A 130 -41.14 74.69 -99.26
C SER A 130 -41.56 75.95 -98.52
N ASN A 131 -40.96 77.04 -98.95
CA ASN A 131 -40.94 78.39 -98.41
C ASN A 131 -42.32 79.09 -98.46
N THR A 132 -43.16 78.94 -97.43
CA THR A 132 -44.35 79.78 -97.23
C THR A 132 -44.68 79.89 -95.74
N TYR A 133 -44.55 81.11 -95.19
CA TYR A 133 -45.08 81.62 -93.91
C TYR A 133 -45.79 80.57 -93.03
N PRO A 134 -45.06 79.66 -92.36
CA PRO A 134 -45.73 78.51 -91.79
C PRO A 134 -46.40 78.97 -90.50
N GLY A 135 -47.74 78.89 -90.53
CA GLY A 135 -48.62 79.01 -89.36
C GLY A 135 -48.24 77.98 -88.30
N PRO A 136 -49.00 77.87 -87.19
CA PRO A 136 -48.57 77.28 -85.90
C PRO A 136 -47.89 75.90 -85.90
N ALA A 137 -47.88 75.19 -87.04
CA ALA A 137 -47.04 74.01 -87.30
C ALA A 137 -45.58 74.32 -87.69
N SER A 138 -45.14 75.59 -87.79
CA SER A 138 -43.78 75.97 -88.20
C SER A 138 -42.67 75.46 -87.29
N LEU A 139 -43.00 74.99 -86.07
CA LEU A 139 -42.02 74.55 -85.08
C LEU A 139 -40.91 75.61 -84.84
N GLN A 140 -41.12 76.86 -85.26
CA GLN A 140 -40.23 78.00 -85.03
C GLN A 140 -40.63 78.79 -83.80
N TYR A 141 -41.85 78.54 -83.31
CA TYR A 141 -42.32 79.03 -82.03
C TYR A 141 -42.83 77.82 -81.26
N PHE A 142 -41.95 77.18 -80.51
CA PHE A 142 -42.39 76.23 -79.50
C PHE A 142 -42.92 77.03 -78.33
N SER A 143 -44.11 76.72 -77.82
CA SER A 143 -44.72 77.35 -76.63
C SER A 143 -43.95 77.10 -75.31
N GLY A 144 -42.68 76.70 -75.40
CA GLY A 144 -41.72 76.58 -74.32
C GLY A 144 -40.31 76.99 -74.74
N GLU A 145 -40.14 77.76 -75.83
CA GLU A 145 -38.84 78.32 -76.20
C GLU A 145 -38.39 79.31 -75.14
N ASP A 146 -37.44 78.83 -74.36
CA ASP A 146 -36.96 79.49 -73.18
C ASP A 146 -35.95 80.57 -73.60
N LEU A 147 -36.43 81.78 -73.89
CA LEU A 147 -35.57 82.90 -74.32
C LEU A 147 -34.48 83.23 -73.29
N ASP A 148 -34.75 82.93 -72.01
CA ASP A 148 -33.80 83.02 -70.88
C ASP A 148 -32.94 81.76 -70.70
N ARG A 149 -32.89 80.85 -71.69
CA ARG A 149 -32.05 79.64 -71.60
C ARG A 149 -30.60 79.99 -71.38
N ASP A 150 -30.07 80.98 -72.09
CA ASP A 150 -28.66 81.39 -72.00
C ASP A 150 -28.34 82.02 -70.64
N THR A 151 -29.21 82.89 -70.13
CA THR A 151 -29.06 83.51 -68.80
C THR A 151 -29.15 82.45 -67.70
N ARG A 152 -30.13 81.54 -67.79
CA ARG A 152 -30.30 80.40 -66.87
C ARG A 152 -29.13 79.43 -66.92
N LEU A 153 -28.59 79.15 -68.11
CA LEU A 153 -27.43 78.28 -68.27
C LEU A 153 -26.18 78.89 -67.62
N ARG A 154 -25.95 80.20 -67.79
CA ARG A 154 -24.86 80.91 -67.10
C ARG A 154 -25.03 80.88 -65.58
N MET A 155 -26.25 81.10 -65.09
CA MET A 155 -26.55 81.01 -63.66
C MET A 155 -26.32 79.59 -63.12
N GLN A 156 -26.75 78.55 -63.86
CA GLN A 156 -26.51 77.16 -63.51
C GLN A 156 -25.01 76.82 -63.51
N GLN A 157 -24.26 77.25 -64.53
CA GLN A 157 -22.81 77.09 -64.59
C GLN A 157 -22.10 77.77 -63.41
N GLY A 158 -22.53 78.98 -63.06
CA GLY A 158 -22.03 79.72 -61.89
C GLY A 158 -22.32 79.00 -60.58
N GLN A 159 -23.55 78.50 -60.40
CA GLN A 159 -23.94 77.70 -59.22
C GLN A 159 -23.17 76.38 -59.15
N PHE A 160 -22.99 75.68 -60.28
CA PHE A 160 -22.22 74.44 -60.32
C PHE A 160 -20.75 74.69 -59.96
N ARG A 161 -20.13 75.75 -60.49
CA ARG A 161 -18.76 76.12 -60.13
C ARG A 161 -18.65 76.43 -58.63
N TYR A 162 -19.54 77.26 -58.10
CA TYR A 162 -19.57 77.57 -56.67
C TYR A 162 -19.75 76.33 -55.78
N ASN A 163 -20.66 75.43 -56.16
CA ASN A 163 -20.90 74.18 -55.42
C ASN A 163 -19.68 73.24 -55.49
N LEU A 164 -19.01 73.14 -56.64
CA LEU A 164 -17.80 72.35 -56.79
C LEU A 164 -16.64 72.93 -55.97
N GLU A 165 -16.44 74.25 -55.98
CA GLU A 165 -15.43 74.93 -55.15
C GLU A 165 -15.70 74.69 -53.67
N ARG A 166 -16.97 74.81 -53.21
CA ARG A 166 -17.34 74.53 -51.83
C ARG A 166 -17.07 73.07 -51.45
N GLN A 167 -17.47 72.11 -52.31
CA GLN A 167 -17.21 70.68 -52.07
C GLN A 167 -15.71 70.37 -52.00
N GLN A 168 -14.90 71.00 -52.84
CA GLN A 168 -13.44 70.83 -52.80
C GLN A 168 -12.85 71.37 -51.50
N GLN A 169 -13.30 72.54 -51.03
CA GLN A 169 -12.87 73.11 -49.75
C GLN A 169 -13.29 72.23 -48.57
N GLU A 170 -14.54 71.76 -48.55
CA GLU A 170 -15.05 70.84 -47.51
C GLU A 170 -14.25 69.53 -47.49
N GLN A 171 -13.93 68.96 -48.66
CA GLN A 171 -13.09 67.75 -48.74
C GLN A 171 -11.65 68.00 -48.28
N GLN A 172 -11.07 69.15 -48.60
CA GLN A 172 -9.72 69.51 -48.13
C GLN A 172 -9.69 69.67 -46.61
N GLN A 173 -10.69 70.36 -46.04
CA GLN A 173 -10.84 70.48 -44.59
C GLN A 173 -11.04 69.12 -43.92
N ALA A 174 -11.95 68.29 -44.44
CA ALA A 174 -12.18 66.94 -43.92
C ALA A 174 -10.90 66.08 -43.92
N LYS A 175 -10.08 66.17 -44.98
CA LYS A 175 -8.79 65.46 -45.05
C LYS A 175 -7.78 65.99 -44.02
N VAL A 176 -7.74 67.31 -43.78
CA VAL A 176 -6.86 67.90 -42.77
C VAL A 176 -7.27 67.45 -41.37
N ASP A 177 -8.57 67.46 -41.09
CA ASP A 177 -9.13 67.02 -39.81
C ASP A 177 -8.88 65.52 -39.59
N GLU A 178 -9.12 64.69 -40.62
CA GLU A 178 -8.85 63.24 -40.60
C GLU A 178 -7.37 62.96 -40.26
N ASN A 179 -6.44 63.59 -41.00
CA ASN A 179 -5.00 63.45 -40.76
C ASN A 179 -4.59 63.90 -39.35
N TYR A 180 -5.20 64.98 -38.84
CA TYR A 180 -4.95 65.46 -37.48
C TYR A 180 -5.45 64.46 -36.43
N THR A 181 -6.65 63.91 -36.61
CA THR A 181 -7.21 62.89 -35.71
C THR A 181 -6.40 61.59 -35.74
N ASP A 182 -5.91 61.17 -36.92
CA ASP A 182 -5.06 60.01 -37.08
C ASP A 182 -3.68 60.21 -36.44
N ALA A 183 -3.09 61.39 -36.59
CA ALA A 183 -1.82 61.73 -35.94
C ALA A 183 -1.93 61.68 -34.42
N LEU A 184 -2.99 62.25 -33.84
CA LEU A 184 -3.26 62.19 -32.40
C LEU A 184 -3.51 60.75 -31.93
N SER A 185 -4.30 59.98 -32.69
CA SER A 185 -4.60 58.58 -32.36
C SER A 185 -3.34 57.72 -32.38
N ASN A 186 -2.47 57.92 -33.37
CA ASN A 186 -1.18 57.25 -33.44
C ASN A 186 -0.26 57.64 -32.29
N GLN A 187 -0.20 58.92 -31.92
CA GLN A 187 0.60 59.38 -30.78
C GLN A 187 0.13 58.74 -29.46
N LEU A 188 -1.19 58.68 -29.23
CA LEU A 188 -1.77 58.02 -28.05
C LEU A 188 -1.43 56.53 -28.03
N ARG A 189 -1.55 55.84 -29.16
CA ARG A 189 -1.19 54.42 -29.27
C ARG A 189 0.27 54.17 -28.92
N LEU A 190 1.19 54.98 -29.47
CA LEU A 190 2.61 54.88 -29.17
C LEU A 190 2.92 55.15 -27.69
N ALA A 191 2.24 56.12 -27.07
CA ALA A 191 2.39 56.40 -25.64
C ALA A 191 1.91 55.23 -24.77
N MET A 192 0.77 54.63 -25.11
CA MET A 192 0.23 53.45 -24.43
C MET A 192 1.14 52.24 -24.58
N ASP A 193 1.66 51.98 -25.79
CA ASP A 193 2.61 50.89 -26.05
C ASP A 193 3.91 51.09 -25.26
N ALA A 194 4.44 52.32 -25.20
CA ALA A 194 5.62 52.64 -24.39
C ALA A 194 5.37 52.44 -22.89
N GLN A 195 4.19 52.83 -22.38
CA GLN A 195 3.82 52.61 -20.99
C GLN A 195 3.65 51.12 -20.67
N ALA A 196 2.97 50.36 -21.55
CA ALA A 196 2.77 48.93 -21.40
C ALA A 196 4.11 48.17 -21.36
N THR A 197 5.03 48.50 -22.28
CA THR A 197 6.36 47.88 -22.30
C THR A 197 7.19 48.25 -21.07
N HIS A 198 7.07 49.48 -20.55
CA HIS A 198 7.72 49.88 -19.31
C HIS A 198 7.18 49.09 -18.10
N LEU A 199 5.86 48.98 -17.96
CA LEU A 199 5.22 48.21 -16.89
C LEU A 199 5.59 46.72 -16.97
N ALA A 200 5.58 46.12 -18.16
CA ALA A 200 5.98 44.73 -18.36
C ALA A 200 7.42 44.47 -17.89
N ARG A 201 8.37 45.35 -18.23
CA ARG A 201 9.77 45.24 -17.77
C ARG A 201 9.89 45.34 -16.26
N LEU A 202 9.14 46.25 -15.62
CA LEU A 202 9.13 46.37 -14.17
C LEU A 202 8.57 45.10 -13.51
N GLU A 203 7.45 44.57 -14.01
CA GLU A 203 6.88 43.31 -13.50
C GLU A 203 7.85 42.14 -13.65
N GLU A 204 8.49 41.99 -14.82
CA GLU A 204 9.49 40.94 -15.05
C GLU A 204 10.67 41.08 -14.08
N SER A 205 11.17 42.31 -13.87
CA SER A 205 12.25 42.56 -12.91
C SER A 205 11.84 42.22 -11.48
N CYS A 206 10.62 42.55 -11.07
CA CYS A 206 10.06 42.20 -9.76
C CYS A 206 9.92 40.68 -9.61
N ARG A 207 9.37 39.99 -10.61
CA ARG A 207 9.24 38.53 -10.62
C ARG A 207 10.61 37.86 -10.53
N ALA A 208 11.59 38.33 -11.30
CA ALA A 208 12.96 37.83 -11.24
C ALA A 208 13.58 38.04 -9.85
N ALA A 209 13.44 39.22 -9.27
CA ALA A 209 13.93 39.52 -7.92
C ALA A 209 13.27 38.63 -6.86
N MET A 210 11.96 38.42 -6.93
CA MET A 210 11.23 37.52 -6.05
C MET A 210 11.72 36.07 -6.17
N MET A 211 11.90 35.58 -7.41
CA MET A 211 12.43 34.23 -7.65
C MET A 211 13.85 34.07 -7.09
N CYS A 212 14.73 35.04 -7.31
CA CYS A 212 16.07 35.03 -6.73
C CYS A 212 16.04 35.05 -5.20
N ALA A 213 15.19 35.87 -4.58
CA ALA A 213 15.04 35.92 -3.14
C ALA A 213 14.53 34.58 -2.56
N MET A 214 13.52 33.97 -3.19
CA MET A 214 13.02 32.65 -2.82
C MET A 214 14.08 31.56 -2.96
N ALA A 215 14.84 31.56 -4.06
CA ALA A 215 15.92 30.60 -4.28
C ALA A 215 17.01 30.73 -3.20
N ASN A 216 17.39 31.97 -2.84
CA ASN A 216 18.35 32.23 -1.77
C ASN A 216 17.83 31.79 -0.41
N ALA A 217 16.56 32.06 -0.09
CA ALA A 217 15.92 31.61 1.15
C ALA A 217 15.88 30.08 1.24
N ASN A 218 15.47 29.40 0.16
CA ASN A 218 15.44 27.94 0.08
C ASN A 218 16.84 27.33 0.26
N LYS A 219 17.86 27.93 -0.37
CA LYS A 219 19.26 27.50 -0.22
C LYS A 219 19.76 27.68 1.22
N ALA A 220 19.45 28.79 1.87
CA ALA A 220 19.79 29.03 3.27
C ALA A 220 19.09 28.03 4.20
N GLN A 221 17.79 27.76 3.98
CA GLN A 221 17.04 26.77 4.74
C GLN A 221 17.62 25.35 4.57
N ALA A 222 17.96 24.95 3.35
CA ALA A 222 18.59 23.68 3.07
C ALA A 222 19.95 23.53 3.77
N ALA A 223 20.77 24.60 3.80
CA ALA A 223 22.05 24.61 4.51
C ALA A 223 21.87 24.46 6.03
N VAL A 224 20.87 25.15 6.62
CA VAL A 224 20.53 25.01 8.05
C VAL A 224 20.10 23.58 8.38
N GLN A 225 19.24 22.98 7.55
CA GLN A 225 18.79 21.60 7.74
C GLN A 225 19.93 20.59 7.62
N ALA A 226 20.79 20.74 6.61
CA ALA A 226 21.98 19.91 6.44
C ALA A 226 22.94 20.03 7.62
N GLY A 227 23.13 21.25 8.15
CA GLY A 227 23.92 21.50 9.35
C GLY A 227 23.36 20.78 10.59
N ARG A 228 22.04 20.87 10.82
CA ARG A 228 21.38 20.16 11.92
C ARG A 228 21.54 18.65 11.83
N GLN A 229 21.27 18.06 10.66
CA GLN A 229 21.44 16.62 10.45
C GLN A 229 22.88 16.16 10.67
N ARG A 230 23.87 16.96 10.25
CA ARG A 230 25.29 16.66 10.50
C ARG A 230 25.60 16.65 12.00
N CYS A 231 25.11 17.64 12.74
CA CYS A 231 25.28 17.71 14.20
C CYS A 231 24.60 16.54 14.91
N GLU A 232 23.39 16.15 14.50
CA GLU A 232 22.66 15.01 15.04
C GLU A 232 23.42 13.70 14.81
N ARG A 233 23.86 13.43 13.58
CA ARG A 233 24.68 12.25 13.26
C ARG A 233 25.97 12.19 14.07
N GLN A 234 26.64 13.32 14.28
CA GLN A 234 27.85 13.37 15.11
C GLN A 234 27.55 13.09 16.59
N ARG A 235 26.42 13.56 17.12
CA ARG A 235 25.98 13.25 18.49
C ARG A 235 25.66 11.78 18.65
N GLU A 236 24.94 11.21 17.68
CA GLU A 236 24.59 9.79 17.66
C GLU A 236 25.84 8.91 17.58
N GLN A 237 26.79 9.22 16.69
CA GLN A 237 28.05 8.51 16.61
C GLN A 237 28.85 8.55 17.92
N LYS A 238 28.91 9.73 18.58
CA LYS A 238 29.56 9.85 19.89
C LYS A 238 28.86 9.03 20.97
N ALA A 239 27.52 9.03 20.99
CA ALA A 239 26.74 8.25 21.94
C ALA A 239 26.96 6.74 21.73
N ASN A 240 26.92 6.28 20.47
CA ASN A 240 27.14 4.88 20.12
C ASN A 240 28.54 4.41 20.50
N LEU A 241 29.57 5.24 20.26
CA LEU A 241 30.94 4.91 20.67
C LEU A 241 31.07 4.84 22.19
N ALA A 242 30.46 5.79 22.92
CA ALA A 242 30.44 5.77 24.37
C ALA A 242 29.72 4.52 24.92
N GLU A 243 28.63 4.11 24.27
CA GLU A 243 27.91 2.88 24.62
C GLU A 243 28.77 1.64 24.39
N ILE A 244 29.43 1.51 23.24
CA ILE A 244 30.33 0.39 22.95
C ILE A 244 31.49 0.33 23.94
N GLN A 245 32.09 1.48 24.26
CA GLN A 245 33.15 1.58 25.28
C GLN A 245 32.65 1.19 26.67
N HIS A 246 31.46 1.66 27.04
CA HIS A 246 30.83 1.28 28.29
C HIS A 246 30.56 -0.22 28.34
N GLN A 247 29.98 -0.80 27.29
CA GLN A 247 29.68 -2.24 27.23
C GLN A 247 30.96 -3.10 27.31
N SER A 248 32.01 -2.73 26.59
CA SER A 248 33.29 -3.46 26.60
C SER A 248 34.06 -3.34 27.91
N THR A 249 34.00 -2.18 28.58
CA THR A 249 34.70 -1.95 29.86
C THR A 249 33.85 -2.38 31.05
N SER A 250 32.53 -2.46 30.90
CA SER A 250 31.60 -2.79 31.97
C SER A 250 31.75 -4.25 32.40
N ASP A 251 31.73 -4.42 33.72
CA ASP A 251 31.59 -5.70 34.41
C ASP A 251 30.28 -6.44 34.08
N LEU A 252 29.32 -5.78 33.39
CA LEU A 252 28.13 -6.45 32.90
C LEU A 252 28.48 -7.53 31.86
N LEU A 253 29.37 -7.21 30.92
CA LEU A 253 29.79 -8.11 29.84
C LEU A 253 31.16 -8.74 30.08
N THR A 254 31.97 -8.19 30.99
CA THR A 254 33.25 -8.77 31.38
C THR A 254 33.02 -9.84 32.45
N GLU A 255 33.49 -11.07 32.22
CA GLU A 255 33.40 -12.21 33.16
C GLU A 255 34.37 -12.06 34.35
N ASN A 256 34.34 -10.92 35.04
CA ASN A 256 35.21 -10.66 36.18
C ASN A 256 34.60 -11.26 37.47
N PRO A 257 35.15 -12.34 38.05
CA PRO A 257 34.60 -12.96 39.26
C PRO A 257 34.76 -12.07 40.51
N GLN A 258 35.62 -11.04 40.48
CA GLN A 258 35.83 -10.14 41.62
C GLN A 258 34.58 -9.29 41.94
N VAL A 259 33.73 -9.03 40.94
CA VAL A 259 32.48 -8.27 41.08
C VAL A 259 31.49 -9.00 41.99
N ALA A 260 31.60 -10.33 42.07
CA ALA A 260 30.78 -11.14 42.97
C ALA A 260 31.28 -11.10 44.42
N GLN A 261 32.50 -10.62 44.71
CA GLN A 261 33.00 -10.55 46.08
C GLN A 261 32.36 -9.37 46.83
N HIS A 262 31.82 -9.65 48.02
CA HIS A 262 31.24 -8.60 48.84
C HIS A 262 32.35 -7.63 49.33
N PRO A 263 32.24 -6.30 49.07
CA PRO A 263 33.34 -5.35 49.32
C PRO A 263 33.87 -5.36 50.76
N MET A 264 32.96 -5.53 51.74
CA MET A 264 33.30 -5.54 53.16
C MET A 264 33.54 -6.94 53.74
N ALA A 265 33.24 -8.00 52.99
CA ALA A 265 33.28 -9.38 53.48
C ALA A 265 33.76 -10.31 52.36
N PRO A 266 35.09 -10.40 52.11
CA PRO A 266 35.64 -11.12 50.95
C PRO A 266 35.21 -12.59 50.84
N TYR A 267 34.86 -13.22 51.98
CA TYR A 267 34.37 -14.59 52.05
C TYR A 267 32.89 -14.76 51.65
N ARG A 268 32.14 -13.66 51.51
CA ARG A 268 30.75 -13.67 51.03
C ARG A 268 30.70 -13.34 49.56
N VAL A 269 29.93 -14.14 48.84
CA VAL A 269 29.66 -13.98 47.41
C VAL A 269 28.27 -13.40 47.23
N LEU A 270 28.14 -12.35 46.42
CA LEU A 270 26.90 -11.70 46.01
C LEU A 270 26.26 -12.51 44.87
N PRO A 271 25.14 -13.24 45.10
CA PRO A 271 24.59 -14.14 44.09
C PRO A 271 24.12 -13.43 42.81
N TYR A 272 23.60 -12.21 42.93
CA TYR A 272 23.11 -11.41 41.80
C TYR A 272 24.24 -10.84 40.92
N CYS A 273 25.48 -10.85 41.39
CA CYS A 273 26.67 -10.45 40.65
C CYS A 273 27.57 -11.65 40.30
N TRP A 274 27.09 -12.90 40.45
CA TRP A 274 27.91 -14.07 40.18
C TRP A 274 28.29 -14.18 38.70
N LYS A 275 29.60 -14.14 38.42
CA LYS A 275 30.17 -14.26 37.07
C LYS A 275 30.98 -15.54 36.85
N GLY A 276 31.17 -16.35 37.89
CA GLY A 276 31.95 -17.58 37.83
C GLY A 276 32.82 -17.80 39.06
N MET A 277 33.48 -18.96 39.10
CA MET A 277 34.38 -19.34 40.18
C MET A 277 35.77 -18.75 40.00
N THR A 278 36.49 -18.51 41.10
CA THR A 278 37.89 -18.08 41.03
C THR A 278 38.76 -19.14 40.36
N PRO A 279 39.86 -18.77 39.69
CA PRO A 279 40.76 -19.73 39.04
C PRO A 279 41.24 -20.85 39.97
N GLU A 280 41.43 -20.52 41.25
CA GLU A 280 41.83 -21.47 42.30
C GLU A 280 40.74 -22.50 42.61
N GLN A 281 39.48 -22.08 42.74
CA GLN A 281 38.34 -22.98 42.93
C GLN A 281 38.18 -23.91 41.71
N GLN A 282 38.32 -23.38 40.50
CA GLN A 282 38.28 -24.18 39.28
C GLN A 282 39.42 -25.20 39.25
N ALA A 283 40.63 -24.82 39.65
CA ALA A 283 41.77 -25.72 39.74
C ALA A 283 41.56 -26.84 40.78
N ALA A 284 40.96 -26.52 41.94
CA ALA A 284 40.63 -27.50 42.96
C ALA A 284 39.61 -28.54 42.45
N ILE A 285 38.54 -28.08 41.77
CA ILE A 285 37.53 -28.96 41.17
C ILE A 285 38.17 -29.86 40.10
N ARG A 286 39.05 -29.33 39.24
CA ARG A 286 39.76 -30.13 38.23
C ARG A 286 40.62 -31.23 38.87
N LYS A 287 41.33 -30.92 39.95
CA LYS A 287 42.11 -31.91 40.72
C LYS A 287 41.23 -33.00 41.32
N GLU A 288 40.11 -32.63 41.93
CA GLU A 288 39.16 -33.64 42.47
C GLU A 288 38.59 -34.53 41.36
N GLN A 289 38.25 -33.95 40.20
CA GLN A 289 37.77 -34.71 39.04
C GLN A 289 38.84 -35.69 38.51
N GLU A 290 40.12 -35.33 38.54
CA GLU A 290 41.22 -36.25 38.19
C GLU A 290 41.32 -37.43 39.15
N VAL A 291 41.19 -37.17 40.46
CA VAL A 291 41.16 -38.23 41.49
C VAL A 291 39.94 -39.13 41.31
N GLN A 292 38.76 -38.56 41.05
CA GLN A 292 37.53 -39.32 40.81
C GLN A 292 37.64 -40.20 39.56
N ARG A 293 38.22 -39.68 38.46
CA ARG A 293 38.47 -40.46 37.24
C ARG A 293 39.38 -41.66 37.52
N SER A 294 40.46 -41.45 38.28
CA SER A 294 41.41 -42.49 38.66
C SER A 294 40.76 -43.58 39.52
N LYS A 295 39.99 -43.19 40.55
CA LYS A 295 39.22 -44.13 41.40
C LYS A 295 38.21 -44.95 40.60
N LYS A 296 37.47 -44.30 39.69
CA LYS A 296 36.48 -44.96 38.83
C LYS A 296 37.14 -45.94 37.85
N GLN A 297 38.33 -45.63 37.37
CA GLN A 297 39.10 -46.55 36.54
C GLN A 297 39.56 -47.79 37.32
N ALA A 298 40.07 -47.61 38.54
CA ALA A 298 40.44 -48.72 39.41
C ALA A 298 39.24 -49.62 39.75
N HIS A 299 38.08 -49.03 40.06
CA HIS A 299 36.84 -49.78 40.30
C HIS A 299 36.45 -50.64 39.10
N ARG A 300 36.48 -50.07 37.89
CA ARG A 300 36.18 -50.81 36.65
C ARG A 300 37.15 -51.97 36.39
N GLN A 301 38.41 -51.82 36.81
CA GLN A 301 39.39 -52.91 36.70
C GLN A 301 39.08 -54.03 37.70
N ALA A 302 38.74 -53.69 38.95
CA ALA A 302 38.36 -54.66 39.97
C ALA A 302 37.06 -55.42 39.64
N GLU A 303 36.05 -54.73 39.07
CA GLU A 303 34.82 -55.40 38.60
C GLU A 303 35.12 -56.39 37.48
N LYS A 304 36.00 -56.03 36.54
CA LYS A 304 36.41 -56.93 35.46
C LYS A 304 37.12 -58.17 35.98
N THR A 305 38.02 -58.03 36.95
CA THR A 305 38.73 -59.17 37.54
C THR A 305 37.77 -60.10 38.29
N LEU A 306 36.85 -59.54 39.09
CA LEU A 306 35.81 -60.32 39.77
C LEU A 306 34.91 -61.07 38.79
N ASP A 307 34.46 -60.41 37.71
CA ASP A 307 33.61 -61.04 36.69
C ASP A 307 34.34 -62.20 35.99
N THR A 308 35.65 -62.05 35.72
CA THR A 308 36.46 -63.16 35.17
C THR A 308 36.65 -64.32 36.13
N GLU A 309 36.81 -64.04 37.43
CA GLU A 309 36.91 -65.07 38.47
C GLU A 309 35.59 -65.84 38.61
N TRP A 310 34.47 -65.12 38.68
CA TRP A 310 33.13 -65.70 38.73
C TRP A 310 32.85 -66.59 37.53
N LYS A 311 33.15 -66.12 36.31
CA LYS A 311 33.02 -66.93 35.09
C LYS A 311 33.84 -68.22 35.17
N SER A 312 35.08 -68.13 35.66
CA SER A 312 35.96 -69.30 35.80
C SER A 312 35.43 -70.30 36.84
N GLN A 313 34.91 -69.81 37.97
CA GLN A 313 34.29 -70.65 39.00
C GLN A 313 33.00 -71.31 38.48
N THR A 314 32.13 -70.57 37.80
CA THR A 314 30.90 -71.11 37.22
C THR A 314 31.20 -72.22 36.20
N MET A 315 32.21 -72.02 35.34
CA MET A 315 32.65 -73.06 34.40
C MET A 315 33.17 -74.30 35.13
N SER A 316 33.96 -74.13 36.18
CA SER A 316 34.50 -75.25 36.98
C SER A 316 33.39 -76.00 37.72
N SER A 317 32.41 -75.29 38.29
CA SER A 317 31.25 -75.92 38.94
C SER A 317 30.35 -76.65 37.96
N ALA A 318 30.15 -76.10 36.75
CA ALA A 318 29.36 -76.75 35.71
C ALA A 318 30.03 -78.06 35.25
N GLN A 319 31.36 -78.07 35.12
CA GLN A 319 32.13 -79.29 34.83
C GLN A 319 31.97 -80.33 35.95
N ALA A 320 32.13 -79.93 37.20
CA ALA A 320 31.96 -80.83 38.35
C ALA A 320 30.55 -81.43 38.44
N VAL A 321 29.50 -80.64 38.13
CA VAL A 321 28.12 -81.14 38.09
C VAL A 321 27.94 -82.19 36.98
N LEU A 322 28.49 -81.94 35.79
CA LEU A 322 28.43 -82.92 34.68
C LEU A 322 29.13 -84.23 35.05
N GLU A 323 30.29 -84.17 35.69
CA GLU A 323 31.02 -85.36 36.17
C GLU A 323 30.21 -86.14 37.22
N LEU A 324 29.55 -85.45 38.16
CA LEU A 324 28.69 -86.08 39.16
C LEU A 324 27.45 -86.72 38.52
N GLU A 325 26.81 -86.06 37.56
CA GLU A 325 25.68 -86.63 36.81
C GLU A 325 26.09 -87.89 36.04
N GLU A 326 27.29 -87.91 35.45
CA GLU A 326 27.83 -89.10 34.78
C GLU A 326 28.03 -90.25 35.77
N GLN A 327 28.62 -89.98 36.94
CA GLN A 327 28.78 -90.98 38.01
C GLN A 327 27.43 -91.51 38.52
N GLU A 328 26.44 -90.64 38.72
CA GLU A 328 25.08 -91.04 39.12
C GLU A 328 24.41 -91.92 38.06
N ARG A 329 24.57 -91.60 36.77
CA ARG A 329 24.05 -92.43 35.66
C ARG A 329 24.70 -93.80 35.64
N GLU A 330 26.02 -93.88 35.86
CA GLU A 330 26.75 -95.14 35.93
C GLU A 330 26.28 -96.00 37.11
N LEU A 331 26.17 -95.41 38.31
CA LEU A 331 25.68 -96.11 39.50
C LEU A 331 24.24 -96.60 39.30
N CYS A 332 23.35 -95.74 38.79
CA CYS A 332 21.97 -96.12 38.48
C CYS A 332 21.91 -97.30 37.49
N ALA A 333 22.75 -97.30 36.45
CA ALA A 333 22.81 -98.39 35.48
C ALA A 333 23.28 -99.71 36.11
N VAL A 334 24.26 -99.66 37.03
CA VAL A 334 24.71 -100.83 37.78
C VAL A 334 23.61 -101.38 38.68
N PHE A 335 22.92 -100.51 39.44
CA PHE A 335 21.80 -100.93 40.29
C PHE A 335 20.65 -101.53 39.49
N GLN A 336 20.30 -100.96 38.34
CA GLN A 336 19.26 -101.51 37.46
C GLN A 336 19.64 -102.90 36.92
N ARG A 337 20.89 -103.12 36.51
CA ARG A 337 21.37 -104.44 36.09
C ARG A 337 21.30 -105.46 37.24
N GLY A 338 21.71 -105.06 38.45
CA GLY A 338 21.66 -105.90 39.65
C GLY A 338 20.22 -106.30 40.02
N LEU A 339 19.32 -105.31 40.13
CA LEU A 339 17.89 -105.55 40.40
C LEU A 339 17.23 -106.44 39.34
N GLY A 340 17.59 -106.28 38.07
CA GLY A 340 17.13 -107.15 36.99
C GLY A 340 17.46 -108.62 37.23
N SER A 341 18.71 -108.91 37.62
CA SER A 341 19.15 -110.29 37.90
C SER A 341 18.50 -110.88 39.17
N PHE A 342 18.35 -110.08 40.22
CA PHE A 342 17.71 -110.52 41.47
C PHE A 342 16.22 -110.82 41.27
N ASN A 343 15.51 -109.96 40.55
CA ASN A 343 14.09 -110.17 40.24
C ASN A 343 13.87 -111.44 39.41
N GLN A 344 14.79 -111.78 38.49
CA GLN A 344 14.74 -113.04 37.75
C GLN A 344 14.93 -114.26 38.65
N GLN A 345 15.86 -114.20 39.61
CA GLN A 345 16.06 -115.27 40.59
C GLN A 345 14.82 -115.46 41.47
N LEU A 346 14.28 -114.38 42.01
CA LEU A 346 13.08 -114.41 42.85
C LEU A 346 11.87 -114.97 42.09
N ALA A 347 11.70 -114.60 40.82
CA ALA A 347 10.62 -115.14 39.98
C ALA A 347 10.77 -116.65 39.75
N ASN A 348 11.99 -117.15 39.55
CA ASN A 348 12.26 -118.58 39.41
C ASN A 348 11.98 -119.35 40.72
N GLU A 349 12.37 -118.80 41.87
CA GLU A 349 12.09 -119.39 43.19
C GLU A 349 10.59 -119.45 43.49
N GLN A 350 9.87 -118.34 43.26
CA GLN A 350 8.42 -118.30 43.42
C GLN A 350 7.73 -119.32 42.52
N LYS A 351 8.16 -119.43 41.26
CA LYS A 351 7.62 -120.43 40.33
C LYS A 351 7.86 -121.86 40.83
N ALA A 352 9.07 -122.16 41.30
CA ALA A 352 9.40 -123.46 41.90
C ALA A 352 8.58 -123.76 43.17
N GLN A 353 8.35 -122.78 44.03
CA GLN A 353 7.46 -122.93 45.20
C GLN A 353 6.01 -123.16 44.81
N GLN A 354 5.51 -122.43 43.80
CA GLN A 354 4.15 -122.59 43.30
C GLN A 354 3.95 -124.00 42.70
N ASP A 355 4.92 -124.47 41.93
CA ASP A 355 4.93 -125.80 41.34
C ASP A 355 4.96 -126.89 42.44
N TYR A 356 5.72 -126.68 43.51
CA TYR A 356 5.75 -127.57 44.68
C TYR A 356 4.40 -127.62 45.43
N LEU A 357 3.79 -126.45 45.70
CA LEU A 357 2.50 -126.35 46.37
C LEU A 357 1.39 -127.09 45.58
N ASN A 358 1.35 -126.87 44.27
CA ASN A 358 0.34 -127.47 43.39
C ASN A 358 0.53 -128.98 43.19
N SER A 359 1.76 -129.48 43.19
CA SER A 359 2.05 -130.90 42.94
C SER A 359 2.05 -131.78 44.18
N VAL A 360 2.41 -131.25 45.35
CA VAL A 360 2.60 -132.05 46.58
C VAL A 360 1.51 -131.79 47.62
N ILE A 361 1.13 -130.53 47.83
CA ILE A 361 0.25 -130.15 48.95
C ILE A 361 -1.22 -130.11 48.51
N TYR A 362 -1.50 -129.53 47.34
CA TYR A 362 -2.86 -129.33 46.84
C TYR A 362 -3.41 -130.51 46.03
N THR A 363 -2.96 -131.74 46.31
CA THR A 363 -3.50 -132.97 45.70
C THR A 363 -4.61 -133.62 46.53
N ASN A 364 -4.92 -133.08 47.71
CA ASN A 364 -5.95 -133.63 48.60
C ASN A 364 -7.36 -133.38 48.04
N GLN A 365 -7.97 -134.43 47.50
CA GLN A 365 -9.40 -134.45 47.12
C GLN A 365 -10.26 -134.27 48.39
N PRO A 366 -11.19 -133.31 48.43
CA PRO A 366 -12.03 -133.07 49.60
C PRO A 366 -12.87 -134.31 49.94
N THR A 367 -12.78 -134.80 51.18
CA THR A 367 -13.61 -135.90 51.66
C THR A 367 -15.02 -135.41 51.98
N ALA A 368 -16.06 -136.24 51.83
CA ALA A 368 -17.46 -135.87 52.10
C ALA A 368 -17.68 -135.25 53.50
N GLN A 369 -16.87 -135.63 54.50
CA GLN A 369 -16.88 -135.02 55.84
C GLN A 369 -16.49 -133.53 55.86
N TYR A 370 -15.59 -133.08 54.97
CA TYR A 370 -15.17 -131.68 54.88
C TYR A 370 -16.35 -130.76 54.57
N HIS A 371 -17.22 -131.18 53.65
CA HIS A 371 -18.40 -130.39 53.27
C HIS A 371 -19.47 -130.32 54.37
N GLN A 372 -19.46 -131.24 55.34
CA GLN A 372 -20.41 -131.21 56.47
C GLN A 372 -19.99 -130.24 57.59
N GLN A 373 -18.79 -129.68 57.55
CA GLN A 373 -18.28 -128.78 58.59
C GLN A 373 -18.82 -127.34 58.44
N PHE A 374 -19.17 -126.95 57.21
CA PHE A 374 -19.66 -125.62 56.91
C PHE A 374 -21.14 -125.47 57.31
N ASN A 375 -21.49 -124.32 57.90
CA ASN A 375 -22.83 -123.95 58.36
C ASN A 375 -23.39 -124.73 59.56
N THR A 376 -22.55 -125.24 60.46
CA THR A 376 -22.98 -125.90 61.72
C THR A 376 -23.18 -124.92 62.89
N SER A 377 -23.00 -123.63 62.69
CA SER A 377 -23.16 -122.58 63.72
C SER A 377 -23.84 -121.34 63.14
N SER A 378 -24.85 -120.83 63.85
CA SER A 378 -25.67 -119.68 63.46
C SER A 378 -25.28 -118.37 64.16
N ARG A 379 -23.99 -118.18 64.46
CA ARG A 379 -23.48 -116.89 64.94
C ARG A 379 -23.07 -115.97 63.79
#